data_AF-A0A524D0E4-F1
#
_entry.id   AF-A0A524D0E4-F1
#
_cell.length_a   1.000
_cell.length_b   1.000
_cell.length_c   1.000
_cell.angle_alpha   90.00
_cell.angle_beta   90.00
_cell.angle_gamma   90.00
#
_symmetry.space_group_name_H-M   'P 1'
#
loop_
_entity.id
_entity.type
_entity.pdbx_description
1 polymer ?
#
loop_
_entity_poly.entity_id
_entity_poly.type
_entity_poly.pdbx_seq_one_letter_code
_entity_poly.pdbx_strand_id
1 'polypeptide(L)'
;MGGFLSRLFGGDKGKGPVMKQMKKMISTIEKEKDFDEVNVKSRQEIITEEFLGKLQKLNLTLSEAAGYVPASYVPIALFLRDLNLPEQITEALLQGIEEAENEESVREMIDAAVEAADMDMSDDELAEAQELGLDEWRKVQARKEQEG
;
A
#
# COMPACT_ATOMS: atom_id res chain seq x y z
N MET A 1 10.13 10.67 -39.42
CA MET A 1 8.75 10.26 -39.74
C MET A 1 7.89 10.53 -38.51
N GLY A 2 6.80 11.31 -38.61
CA GLY A 2 5.95 11.63 -37.47
C GLY A 2 5.03 10.47 -37.13
N GLY A 3 5.15 9.91 -35.93
CA GLY A 3 4.37 8.76 -35.45
C GLY A 3 2.86 9.05 -35.46
N PHE A 4 2.07 8.01 -35.73
CA PHE A 4 0.62 8.08 -35.91
C PHE A 4 -0.10 8.75 -34.72
N LEU A 5 0.43 8.59 -33.50
CA LEU A 5 -0.10 9.16 -32.27
C LEU A 5 0.20 10.66 -32.10
N SER A 6 1.34 11.13 -32.61
CA SER A 6 1.72 12.55 -32.54
C SER A 6 0.81 13.48 -33.35
N ARG A 7 0.08 12.91 -34.34
CA ARG A 7 -0.91 13.64 -35.15
C ARG A 7 -2.30 13.73 -34.49
N LEU A 8 -2.67 12.79 -33.63
CA LEU A 8 -3.96 12.78 -32.93
C LEU A 8 -4.06 13.86 -31.85
N PHE A 9 -2.93 14.31 -31.30
CA PHE A 9 -2.89 15.29 -30.21
C PHE A 9 -2.39 16.68 -30.61
N GLY A 10 -2.57 17.08 -31.88
CA GLY A 10 -2.18 18.38 -32.41
C GLY A 10 -2.69 19.57 -31.56
N GLY A 11 -1.78 20.50 -31.23
CA GLY A 11 -2.06 21.78 -30.56
C GLY A 11 -1.37 21.93 -29.20
N ASP A 12 -0.20 22.57 -29.17
CA ASP A 12 0.65 22.77 -27.97
C ASP A 12 0.29 24.02 -27.15
N LYS A 13 -0.77 24.75 -27.52
CA LYS A 13 -1.17 26.00 -26.87
C LYS A 13 -2.31 25.75 -25.90
N GLY A 14 -1.98 25.34 -24.67
CA GLY A 14 -2.93 25.29 -23.55
C GLY A 14 -3.04 23.98 -22.77
N LYS A 15 -2.18 22.99 -23.05
CA LYS A 15 -2.26 21.69 -22.38
C LYS A 15 -1.58 21.73 -21.00
N GLY A 16 -2.35 21.46 -19.95
CA GLY A 16 -1.91 21.49 -18.55
C GLY A 16 -0.78 20.50 -18.22
N PRO A 17 -0.20 20.57 -17.00
CA PRO A 17 1.00 19.81 -16.61
C PRO A 17 0.93 18.31 -16.91
N VAL A 18 -0.23 17.71 -16.69
CA VAL A 18 -0.51 16.28 -16.91
C VAL A 18 -0.34 15.88 -18.39
N MET A 19 -0.84 16.69 -19.32
CA MET A 19 -0.71 16.39 -20.76
C MET A 19 0.73 16.49 -21.25
N LYS A 20 1.56 17.34 -20.63
CA LYS A 20 2.99 17.40 -20.93
C LYS A 20 3.72 16.15 -20.45
N GLN A 21 3.36 15.62 -19.27
CA GLN A 21 3.91 14.35 -18.77
C GLN A 21 3.51 13.17 -19.66
N MET A 22 2.23 13.05 -20.02
CA MET A 22 1.76 12.00 -20.92
C MET A 22 2.48 12.03 -22.28
N LYS A 23 2.66 13.22 -22.88
CA LYS A 23 3.40 13.38 -24.15
C LYS A 23 4.88 12.98 -24.00
N LYS A 24 5.49 13.25 -22.85
CA LYS A 24 6.88 12.85 -22.56
C LYS A 24 6.98 11.33 -22.44
N MET A 25 6.08 10.67 -21.70
CA MET A 25 6.03 9.21 -21.58
C MET A 25 5.82 8.53 -22.94
N ILE A 26 4.82 8.97 -23.72
CA ILE A 26 4.56 8.43 -25.06
C ILE A 26 5.81 8.56 -25.94
N SER A 27 6.49 9.72 -25.92
CA SER A 27 7.74 9.89 -26.67
C SER A 27 8.89 9.01 -26.18
N THR A 28 8.94 8.64 -24.90
CA THR A 28 9.99 7.78 -24.35
C THR A 28 9.75 6.32 -24.74
N ILE A 29 8.48 5.88 -24.67
CA ILE A 29 8.02 4.56 -25.16
C ILE A 29 8.27 4.42 -26.66
N GLU A 30 7.90 5.43 -27.46
CA GLU A 30 8.17 5.44 -28.92
C GLU A 30 9.67 5.40 -29.27
N LYS A 31 10.55 5.72 -28.33
CA LYS A 31 12.01 5.73 -28.49
C LYS A 31 12.70 4.51 -27.88
N GLU A 32 11.94 3.53 -27.37
CA GLU A 32 12.45 2.33 -26.70
C GLU A 32 13.47 2.67 -25.60
N LYS A 33 13.25 3.79 -24.91
CA LYS A 33 14.09 4.17 -23.77
C LYS A 33 13.41 3.71 -22.49
N ASP A 34 14.21 3.19 -21.57
CA ASP A 34 13.77 2.97 -20.20
C ASP A 34 13.24 4.30 -19.64
N PHE A 35 12.03 4.26 -19.07
CA PHE A 35 11.45 5.39 -18.38
C PHE A 35 11.41 5.08 -16.89
N ASP A 36 11.76 6.08 -16.08
CA ASP A 36 11.55 5.99 -14.65
C ASP A 36 10.05 5.81 -14.40
N GLU A 37 9.69 4.72 -13.74
CA GLU A 37 8.31 4.41 -13.38
C GLU A 37 7.77 5.58 -12.56
N VAL A 38 6.70 6.19 -13.07
CA VAL A 38 6.11 7.33 -12.38
C VAL A 38 5.37 6.78 -11.17
N ASN A 39 5.96 6.97 -9.99
CA ASN A 39 5.30 6.63 -8.73
C ASN A 39 4.01 7.47 -8.62
N VAL A 40 2.88 6.85 -8.97
CA VAL A 40 1.54 7.44 -8.91
C VAL A 40 0.86 6.91 -7.67
N LYS A 41 0.49 7.82 -6.76
CA LYS A 41 -0.25 7.44 -5.56
C LYS A 41 -1.62 6.91 -5.93
N SER A 42 -2.05 5.86 -5.25
CA SER A 42 -3.40 5.33 -5.35
C SER A 42 -4.42 6.36 -4.85
N ARG A 43 -5.68 6.21 -5.26
CA ARG A 43 -6.75 7.09 -4.74
C ARG A 43 -6.87 6.98 -3.23
N GLN A 44 -6.67 5.78 -2.69
CA GLN A 44 -6.76 5.52 -1.26
C GLN A 44 -5.62 6.20 -0.50
N GLU A 45 -4.40 6.19 -1.04
CA GLU A 45 -3.27 6.93 -0.48
C GLU A 45 -3.54 8.43 -0.45
N ILE A 46 -4.05 9.00 -1.55
CA ILE A 46 -4.39 10.43 -1.63
C ILE A 46 -5.45 10.81 -0.59
N ILE A 47 -6.52 10.01 -0.46
CA ILE A 47 -7.59 10.24 0.51
C ILE A 47 -7.04 10.17 1.94
N THR A 48 -6.21 9.17 2.21
CA THR A 48 -5.61 8.94 3.52
C THR A 48 -4.69 10.09 3.93
N GLU A 49 -3.82 10.55 3.01
CA GLU A 49 -2.95 11.71 3.24
C GLU A 49 -3.74 12.98 3.54
N GLU A 50 -4.80 13.25 2.78
CA GLU A 50 -5.67 14.40 3.06
C GLU A 50 -6.36 14.32 4.42
N PHE A 51 -6.84 13.14 4.79
CA PHE A 51 -7.52 12.92 6.05
C PHE A 51 -6.58 13.18 7.24
N LEU A 52 -5.36 12.63 7.19
CA LEU A 52 -4.36 12.80 8.23
C LEU A 52 -3.83 14.23 8.32
N GLY A 53 -3.62 14.87 7.17
CA GLY A 53 -3.26 16.27 7.11
C GLY A 53 -4.32 17.18 7.77
N LYS A 54 -5.60 16.79 7.72
CA LYS A 54 -6.68 17.49 8.43
C LYS A 54 -6.65 17.21 9.94
N LEU A 55 -6.38 15.97 10.37
CA LEU A 55 -6.24 15.63 11.79
C LEU A 55 -5.09 16.39 12.45
N GLN A 56 -3.90 16.40 11.84
CA GLN A 56 -2.75 17.16 12.35
C GLN A 56 -3.05 18.66 12.47
N LYS A 57 -3.73 19.27 11.49
CA LYS A 57 -4.12 20.69 11.56
C LYS A 57 -5.07 21.00 12.71
N LEU A 58 -5.86 20.01 13.14
CA LEU A 58 -6.76 20.12 14.27
C LEU A 58 -6.12 19.69 15.60
N ASN A 59 -4.83 19.32 15.57
CA ASN A 59 -4.09 18.76 16.70
C ASN A 59 -4.78 17.50 17.29
N LEU A 60 -5.43 16.74 16.41
CA LEU A 60 -6.11 15.49 16.73
C LEU A 60 -5.22 14.32 16.31
N THR A 61 -5.16 13.28 17.15
CA THR A 61 -4.55 12.00 16.80
C THR A 61 -5.63 11.04 16.33
N LEU A 62 -5.27 10.10 15.45
CA LEU A 62 -6.13 8.96 15.16
C LEU A 62 -6.46 8.26 16.47
N SER A 63 -7.74 8.02 16.71
CA SER A 63 -8.18 7.25 17.86
C SER A 63 -7.88 5.78 17.60
N GLU A 64 -6.93 5.22 18.34
CA GLU A 64 -6.71 3.75 18.38
C GLU A 64 -7.95 3.02 18.94
N ALA A 65 -8.82 3.74 19.66
CA ALA A 65 -10.06 3.21 20.22
C ALA A 65 -11.23 3.16 19.23
N ALA A 66 -11.14 3.80 18.06
CA ALA A 66 -12.26 3.89 17.11
C ALA A 66 -12.28 2.77 16.06
N GLY A 67 -11.44 1.73 16.20
CA GLY A 67 -11.51 0.50 15.41
C GLY A 67 -11.10 0.61 13.93
N TYR A 68 -10.84 1.81 13.41
CA TYR A 68 -10.42 2.01 12.02
C TYR A 68 -9.03 2.65 11.93
N VAL A 69 -7.99 1.81 11.97
CA VAL A 69 -6.65 2.18 11.51
C VAL A 69 -6.60 1.81 10.03
N PRO A 70 -6.44 2.77 9.11
CA PRO A 70 -6.26 2.43 7.70
C PRO A 70 -5.10 1.44 7.55
N ALA A 71 -5.26 0.41 6.71
CA ALA A 71 -4.24 -0.63 6.50
C ALA A 71 -2.83 -0.05 6.27
N SER A 72 -2.75 1.09 5.59
CA SER A 72 -1.52 1.86 5.35
C SER A 72 -0.80 2.41 6.59
N TYR A 73 -1.34 2.22 7.81
CA TYR A 73 -0.77 2.67 9.08
C TYR A 73 -0.56 1.53 10.09
N VAL A 74 -0.88 0.28 9.71
CA VAL A 74 -0.61 -0.87 10.57
C VAL A 74 0.87 -1.22 10.46
N PRO A 75 1.61 -1.40 11.57
CA PRO A 75 3.05 -1.70 11.53
C PRO A 75 3.42 -2.86 10.63
N ILE A 76 2.69 -3.98 10.69
CA ILE A 76 2.92 -5.12 9.78
C ILE A 76 2.70 -4.74 8.31
N ALA A 77 1.69 -3.93 7.99
CA ALA A 77 1.41 -3.53 6.61
C ALA A 77 2.50 -2.61 6.05
N LEU A 78 3.03 -1.71 6.87
CA LEU A 78 4.16 -0.86 6.52
C LEU A 78 5.41 -1.71 6.27
N PHE A 79 5.71 -2.64 7.17
CA PHE A 79 6.84 -3.56 7.04
C PHE A 79 6.77 -4.38 5.75
N LEU A 80 5.61 -5.01 5.48
CA LEU A 80 5.42 -5.82 4.28
C LEU A 80 5.49 -4.99 2.99
N ARG A 81 4.98 -3.77 2.99
CA ARG A 81 5.12 -2.85 1.87
C ARG A 81 6.58 -2.46 1.62
N ASP A 82 7.34 -2.21 2.68
CA ASP A 82 8.77 -1.86 2.58
C ASP A 82 9.59 -3.05 2.01
N LEU A 83 9.11 -4.27 2.19
CA LEU A 83 9.62 -5.49 1.55
C LEU A 83 9.05 -5.74 0.13
N ASN A 84 8.27 -4.81 -0.42
CA ASN A 84 7.59 -4.91 -1.72
C ASN A 84 6.53 -6.02 -1.83
N LEU A 85 5.91 -6.41 -0.70
CA LEU A 85 4.74 -7.28 -0.76
C LEU A 85 3.60 -6.53 -1.49
N PRO A 86 2.92 -7.15 -2.47
CA PRO A 86 1.83 -6.51 -3.17
C PRO A 86 0.70 -6.06 -2.22
N GLU A 87 0.16 -4.87 -2.45
CA GLU A 87 -0.86 -4.25 -1.59
C GLU A 87 -2.07 -5.18 -1.40
N GLN A 88 -2.52 -5.87 -2.45
CA GLN A 88 -3.63 -6.81 -2.37
C GLN A 88 -3.37 -8.03 -1.47
N ILE A 89 -2.11 -8.50 -1.39
CA ILE A 89 -1.73 -9.60 -0.51
C ILE A 89 -1.66 -9.07 0.92
N THR A 90 -1.11 -7.87 1.11
CA THR A 90 -1.05 -7.20 2.40
C THR A 90 -2.45 -6.97 2.97
N GLU A 91 -3.41 -6.48 2.18
CA GLU A 91 -4.80 -6.30 2.58
C GLU A 91 -5.48 -7.63 2.95
N ALA A 92 -5.31 -8.67 2.12
CA ALA A 92 -5.88 -9.99 2.39
C ALA A 92 -5.29 -10.60 3.68
N LEU A 93 -3.99 -10.43 3.92
CA LEU A 93 -3.33 -10.89 5.13
C LEU A 93 -3.86 -10.16 6.37
N LEU A 94 -3.99 -8.84 6.33
CA LEU A 94 -4.55 -8.07 7.44
C LEU A 94 -5.97 -8.52 7.79
N GLN A 95 -6.80 -8.79 6.78
CA GLN A 95 -8.14 -9.33 7.00
C GLN A 95 -8.07 -10.73 7.65
N GLY A 96 -7.20 -11.60 7.16
CA GLY A 96 -6.98 -12.93 7.75
C GLY A 96 -6.53 -12.86 9.20
N ILE A 97 -5.62 -11.93 9.54
CA ILE A 97 -5.17 -11.67 10.91
C ILE A 97 -6.34 -11.23 11.79
N GLU A 98 -7.23 -10.36 11.30
CA GLU A 98 -8.40 -9.92 12.07
C GLU A 98 -9.36 -11.08 12.39
N GLU A 99 -9.48 -12.05 11.48
CA GLU A 99 -10.37 -13.21 11.59
C GLU A 99 -9.73 -14.41 12.31
N ALA A 100 -8.42 -14.39 12.56
CA ALA A 100 -7.68 -15.52 13.11
C ALA A 100 -8.16 -15.92 14.52
N GLU A 101 -8.30 -17.24 14.73
CA GLU A 101 -8.77 -17.81 16.00
C GLU A 101 -7.66 -17.88 17.06
N ASN A 102 -6.40 -17.96 16.65
CA ASN A 102 -5.26 -18.16 17.54
C ASN A 102 -3.95 -17.64 16.93
N GLU A 103 -2.91 -17.53 17.76
CA GLU A 103 -1.59 -17.05 17.35
C GLU A 103 -0.89 -17.93 16.31
N GLU A 104 -1.12 -19.24 16.32
CA GLU A 104 -0.49 -20.18 15.37
C GLU A 104 -1.01 -19.91 13.96
N SER A 105 -2.33 -19.75 13.80
CA SER A 105 -2.94 -19.38 12.52
C SER A 105 -2.42 -18.05 11.97
N VAL A 106 -2.11 -17.07 12.83
CA VAL A 106 -1.51 -15.80 12.40
C VAL A 106 -0.13 -16.02 11.79
N ARG A 107 0.73 -16.83 12.44
CA ARG A 107 2.07 -17.14 11.93
C ARG A 107 2.00 -17.89 10.61
N GLU A 108 1.15 -18.93 10.53
CA GLU A 108 0.94 -19.70 9.31
C GLU A 108 0.44 -18.85 8.14
N MET A 109 -0.44 -17.88 8.40
CA MET A 109 -0.92 -16.95 7.38
C MET A 109 0.19 -16.05 6.82
N ILE A 110 1.10 -15.59 7.69
CA ILE A 110 2.24 -14.77 7.29
C ILE A 110 3.20 -15.61 6.45
N ASP A 111 3.54 -16.82 6.89
CA ASP A 111 4.39 -17.75 6.14
C ASP A 111 3.81 -18.04 4.76
N ALA A 112 2.51 -18.36 4.70
CA ALA A 112 1.82 -18.62 3.44
C ALA A 112 1.75 -17.40 2.52
N ALA A 113 1.61 -16.19 3.08
CA ALA A 113 1.60 -14.96 2.29
C ALA A 113 2.97 -14.66 1.66
N VAL A 114 4.05 -14.88 2.42
CA VAL A 114 5.44 -14.73 1.94
C VAL A 114 5.75 -15.77 0.87
N GLU A 115 5.38 -17.04 1.10
CA GLU A 115 5.54 -18.12 0.12
C GLU A 115 4.75 -17.85 -1.16
N ALA A 116 3.48 -17.42 -1.04
CA ALA A 116 2.62 -17.12 -2.19
C ALA A 116 3.11 -15.92 -3.01
N ALA A 117 3.82 -14.98 -2.37
CA ALA A 117 4.42 -13.83 -3.02
C ALA A 117 5.79 -14.12 -3.63
N ASP A 118 6.31 -15.35 -3.49
CA ASP A 118 7.66 -15.75 -3.94
C ASP A 118 8.75 -14.79 -3.42
N MET A 119 8.61 -14.38 -2.15
CA MET A 119 9.49 -13.42 -1.51
C MET A 119 10.64 -14.12 -0.79
N ASP A 120 11.85 -13.67 -1.09
CA ASP A 120 13.07 -14.09 -0.40
C ASP A 120 13.25 -13.21 0.85
N MET A 121 12.68 -13.67 1.98
CA MET A 121 12.85 -13.04 3.29
C MET A 121 13.88 -13.82 4.09
N SER A 122 14.76 -13.10 4.79
CA SER A 122 15.62 -13.70 5.79
C SER A 122 14.82 -14.22 6.99
N ASP A 123 15.38 -15.19 7.72
CA ASP A 123 14.75 -15.73 8.94
C ASP A 123 14.43 -14.62 9.96
N ASP A 124 15.28 -13.59 10.04
CA ASP A 124 15.09 -12.44 10.94
C ASP A 124 13.91 -11.55 10.50
N GLU A 125 13.79 -11.28 9.19
CA GLU A 125 12.67 -10.50 8.63
C GLU A 125 11.35 -11.25 8.77
N LEU A 126 11.36 -12.58 8.61
CA LEU A 126 10.17 -13.41 8.79
C LEU A 126 9.72 -13.41 10.26
N ALA A 127 10.68 -13.54 11.20
CA ALA A 127 10.39 -13.45 12.62
C ALA A 127 9.81 -12.07 13.00
N GLU A 128 10.33 -10.98 12.42
CA GLU A 128 9.79 -9.64 12.63
C GLU A 128 8.37 -9.50 12.08
N ALA A 129 8.11 -9.99 10.86
CA ALA A 129 6.76 -10.02 10.28
C ALA A 129 5.78 -10.77 11.18
N GLN A 130 6.17 -11.95 11.67
CA GLN A 130 5.36 -12.76 12.56
C GLN A 130 5.03 -12.02 13.86
N GLU A 131 6.00 -11.39 14.52
CA GLU A 131 5.75 -10.65 15.77
C GLU A 131 4.84 -9.44 15.53
N LEU A 132 5.06 -8.68 14.44
CA LEU A 132 4.20 -7.54 14.10
C LEU A 132 2.75 -7.97 13.80
N GLY A 133 2.57 -9.15 13.20
CA GLY A 133 1.25 -9.72 12.94
C GLY A 133 0.55 -10.16 14.21
N LEU A 134 1.28 -10.79 15.14
CA LEU A 134 0.75 -11.16 16.46
C LEU A 134 0.36 -9.94 17.28
N ASP A 135 1.15 -8.88 17.24
CA ASP A 135 0.82 -7.64 17.93
C ASP A 135 -0.46 -7.01 17.41
N GLU A 136 -0.69 -7.06 16.08
CA GLU A 136 -1.97 -6.59 15.53
C GLU A 136 -3.13 -7.51 15.93
N TRP A 137 -2.95 -8.83 15.86
CA TRP A 137 -3.96 -9.79 16.32
C TRP A 137 -4.34 -9.56 17.79
N ARG A 138 -3.37 -9.38 18.68
CA ARG A 138 -3.60 -9.11 20.12
C ARG A 138 -4.44 -7.83 20.31
N LYS A 139 -4.16 -6.78 19.53
CA LYS A 139 -4.98 -5.56 19.55
C LYS A 139 -6.40 -5.83 19.07
N VAL A 140 -6.57 -6.60 17.99
CA VAL A 140 -7.90 -7.00 17.48
C VAL A 140 -8.69 -7.75 18.56
N GLN A 141 -8.08 -8.76 19.20
CA GLN A 141 -8.77 -9.55 20.24
C GLN A 141 -9.13 -8.69 21.45
N ALA A 142 -8.22 -7.84 21.92
CA ALA A 142 -8.49 -6.92 23.01
C ALA A 142 -9.64 -5.94 22.70
N ARG A 143 -9.84 -5.57 21.42
CA ARG A 143 -11.00 -4.77 20.98
C ARG A 143 -12.29 -5.59 21.01
N LYS A 144 -12.28 -6.81 20.46
CA LYS A 144 -13.46 -7.71 20.46
C LYS A 144 -13.97 -7.99 21.88
N GLU A 145 -13.07 -8.12 22.85
CA GLU A 145 -13.42 -8.30 24.26
C GLU A 145 -14.05 -7.06 24.92
N GLN A 146 -13.77 -5.85 24.43
CA GLN A 146 -14.34 -4.61 24.95
C GLN A 146 -15.71 -4.26 24.34
N GLU A 147 -16.00 -4.82 23.17
CA GLU A 147 -17.25 -4.59 22.42
C GLU A 147 -18.31 -5.67 22.68
N GLY A 148 -17.93 -6.81 23.28
CA GLY A 148 -18.83 -7.91 23.69
C GLY A 148 -19.40 -7.74 25.10
#